data_AF-A0A817N9T5-F1
#
_entry.id   AF-A0A817N9T5-F1
#
_cell.length_a   1.000
_cell.length_b   1.000
_cell.length_c   1.000
_cell.angle_alpha   90.00
_cell.angle_beta   90.00
_cell.angle_gamma   90.00
#
_symmetry.space_group_name_H-M   'P 1'
#
loop_
_entity.id
_entity.type
_entity.pdbx_description
1 polymer ?
#
loop_
_entity_poly.entity_id
_entity_poly.type
_entity_poly.pdbx_seq_one_letter_code
_entity_poly.pdbx_strand_id
1 'polypeptide(L)'
;MDSQEEKRLCDCLNLIIQHVSAVLTQLKTKHDLDPKPPSSSTIADVKSTLKTTAITTDDDPLFANSVQNNNVNSFTIDIEEDELLNKLTKDVETILKGSLPRLSPLCSQYFEQFLHQYHFDKDQRVFTQELAANILYNFDQNLKGLLMAAKAYPAALKGDLAVVKKFLRQHPDYKDKSGFWGTTLL
;
A
#
# COMPACT_ATOMS: atom_id res chain seq x y z
N MET A 1 -7.52 18.81 -25.48
CA MET A 1 -7.47 18.37 -24.07
C MET A 1 -7.98 19.52 -23.20
N ASP A 2 -8.94 19.27 -22.33
CA ASP A 2 -9.52 20.30 -21.47
C ASP A 2 -8.57 20.60 -20.29
N SER A 3 -8.13 21.85 -20.17
CA SER A 3 -7.26 22.29 -19.06
C SER A 3 -7.94 22.10 -17.70
N GLN A 4 -9.27 22.11 -17.65
CA GLN A 4 -10.01 21.87 -16.42
C GLN A 4 -9.97 20.39 -16.01
N GLU A 5 -9.92 19.48 -16.97
CA GLU A 5 -9.82 18.05 -16.70
C GLU A 5 -8.42 17.67 -16.17
N GLU A 6 -7.36 18.17 -16.81
CA GLU A 6 -5.97 18.02 -16.33
C GLU A 6 -5.87 18.44 -14.86
N LYS A 7 -6.46 19.60 -14.54
CA LYS A 7 -6.49 20.12 -13.17
C LYS A 7 -7.22 19.18 -12.21
N ARG A 8 -8.43 18.72 -12.56
CA ARG A 8 -9.20 17.79 -11.70
C ARG A 8 -8.46 16.48 -11.43
N LEU A 9 -7.82 15.92 -12.45
CA LEU A 9 -7.01 14.71 -12.33
C LEU A 9 -5.79 14.93 -11.43
N CYS A 10 -5.04 16.02 -11.66
CA CYS A 10 -3.90 16.37 -10.82
C CYS A 10 -4.30 16.63 -9.37
N ASP A 11 -5.40 17.34 -9.14
CA ASP A 11 -5.93 17.63 -7.80
C ASP A 11 -6.30 16.32 -7.07
N CYS A 12 -6.97 15.38 -7.75
CA CYS A 12 -7.28 14.06 -7.21
C CYS A 12 -6.02 13.27 -6.84
N LEU A 13 -5.06 13.17 -7.76
CA LEU A 13 -3.80 12.45 -7.53
C LEU A 13 -2.99 13.08 -6.38
N ASN A 14 -2.90 14.41 -6.32
CA ASN A 14 -2.19 15.12 -5.25
C ASN A 14 -2.80 14.82 -3.87
N LEU A 15 -4.13 14.81 -3.75
CA LEU A 15 -4.81 14.50 -2.49
C LEU A 15 -4.50 13.07 -2.04
N ILE A 16 -4.61 12.08 -2.94
CA ILE A 16 -4.31 10.68 -2.61
C ILE A 16 -2.84 10.54 -2.20
N ILE A 17 -1.91 11.11 -2.98
CA ILE A 17 -0.46 11.08 -2.68
C ILE A 17 -0.18 11.70 -1.30
N GLN A 18 -0.82 12.81 -0.96
CA GLN A 18 -0.64 13.47 0.33
C GLN A 18 -1.02 12.54 1.49
N HIS A 19 -2.20 11.89 1.43
CA HIS A 19 -2.63 10.96 2.48
C HIS A 19 -1.71 9.74 2.56
N VAL A 20 -1.36 9.13 1.43
CA VAL A 20 -0.48 7.95 1.38
C VAL A 20 0.93 8.28 1.90
N SER A 21 1.53 9.39 1.45
CA SER A 21 2.85 9.83 1.91
C SER A 21 2.86 10.18 3.40
N ALA A 22 1.77 10.75 3.94
CA ALA A 22 1.65 11.02 5.37
C ALA A 22 1.63 9.75 6.22
N VAL A 23 0.91 8.72 5.78
CA VAL A 23 0.86 7.41 6.47
C VAL A 23 2.19 6.67 6.34
N LEU A 24 2.81 6.66 5.16
CA LEU A 24 4.16 6.11 4.99
C LEU A 24 5.20 6.77 5.91
N THR A 25 5.06 8.08 6.17
CA THR A 25 5.95 8.79 7.10
C THR A 25 5.72 8.32 8.54
N GLN A 26 4.45 8.19 8.95
CA GLN A 26 4.10 7.71 10.30
C GLN A 26 4.59 6.27 10.56
N LEU A 27 4.40 5.37 9.60
CA LEU A 27 4.88 3.99 9.70
C LEU A 27 6.41 3.93 9.81
N LYS A 28 7.13 4.74 9.02
CA LYS A 28 8.59 4.84 9.13
C LYS A 28 9.04 5.35 10.50
N THR A 29 8.43 6.44 10.98
CA THR A 29 8.79 6.98 12.30
C THR A 29 8.51 5.99 13.42
N LYS A 30 7.45 5.19 13.31
CA LYS A 30 7.12 4.16 14.31
C LYS A 30 8.17 3.04 14.33
N HIS A 31 8.58 2.54 13.16
CA HIS A 31 9.65 1.54 13.08
C HIS A 31 11.03 2.10 13.46
N ASP A 32 11.31 3.38 13.22
CA ASP A 32 12.56 4.03 13.64
C ASP A 32 12.59 4.34 15.15
N LEU A 33 11.43 4.51 15.79
CA LEU A 33 11.27 4.71 17.24
C LEU A 33 11.28 3.41 18.05
N ASP A 34 11.35 2.25 17.37
CA ASP A 34 11.38 0.94 18.00
C ASP A 34 12.77 0.27 17.84
N PRO A 35 13.86 0.84 18.39
CA PRO A 35 15.11 0.13 18.47
C PRO A 35 14.93 -0.93 19.55
N LYS A 36 14.48 -2.13 19.19
CA LYS A 36 14.64 -3.29 20.07
C LYS A 36 16.16 -3.44 20.31
N PRO A 37 16.68 -3.23 21.53
CA PRO A 37 18.06 -3.58 21.80
C PRO A 37 18.19 -5.09 21.53
N PRO A 38 19.33 -5.58 20.99
CA PRO A 38 19.58 -7.01 21.00
C PRO A 38 19.56 -7.45 22.47
N SER A 39 18.50 -8.15 22.87
CA SER A 39 18.46 -8.85 24.15
C SER A 39 19.48 -9.97 24.08
N SER A 40 20.71 -9.63 24.41
CA SER A 40 21.80 -10.54 24.73
C SER A 40 21.52 -11.21 26.09
N SER A 41 20.56 -12.13 26.09
CA SER A 41 20.36 -13.22 27.05
C SER A 41 19.14 -13.97 26.53
N THR A 42 19.20 -15.18 25.99
CA THR A 42 19.73 -16.40 26.61
C THR A 42 19.74 -17.46 25.50
N ILE A 43 20.86 -17.64 24.79
CA ILE A 43 21.05 -18.77 23.83
C ILE A 43 21.83 -19.92 24.50
N ALA A 44 22.02 -19.90 25.82
CA ALA A 44 22.71 -20.96 26.55
C ALA A 44 21.79 -22.03 27.19
N ASP A 45 20.51 -21.75 27.47
CA ASP A 45 19.71 -22.66 28.34
C ASP A 45 18.61 -23.48 27.68
N VAL A 46 18.49 -23.49 26.34
CA VAL A 46 17.48 -24.34 25.66
C VAL A 46 18.05 -25.67 25.17
N LYS A 47 19.31 -25.99 25.49
CA LYS A 47 19.97 -27.22 25.00
C LYS A 47 19.95 -28.43 25.95
N SER A 48 19.32 -28.35 27.13
CA SER A 48 19.33 -29.48 28.08
C SER A 48 17.97 -30.17 28.35
N THR A 49 16.84 -29.66 27.88
CA THR A 49 15.52 -30.16 28.35
C THR A 49 14.66 -30.84 27.28
N LEU A 50 15.25 -31.54 26.31
CA LEU A 50 14.52 -32.47 25.43
C LEU A 50 15.36 -33.71 25.14
N LYS A 51 15.52 -34.58 26.14
CA LYS A 51 15.59 -36.03 25.90
C LYS A 51 14.34 -36.67 26.48
N THR A 52 13.44 -36.95 25.55
CA THR A 52 12.19 -37.68 25.66
C THR A 52 12.34 -38.98 26.44
N THR A 53 11.71 -39.05 27.61
CA THR A 53 11.31 -40.33 28.22
C THR A 53 10.07 -40.80 27.47
N ALA A 54 10.20 -41.87 26.69
CA ALA A 54 9.05 -42.60 26.20
C ALA A 54 8.41 -43.34 27.39
N ILE A 55 7.13 -43.07 27.65
CA ILE A 55 6.28 -43.94 28.48
C ILE A 55 5.15 -44.41 27.59
N THR A 56 5.05 -45.73 27.46
CA THR A 56 3.83 -46.44 27.07
C THR A 56 3.51 -47.41 28.19
N THR A 57 2.30 -47.22 28.76
CA THR A 57 1.38 -48.17 29.42
C THR A 57 1.89 -48.98 30.63
N ASP A 58 1.38 -48.68 31.83
CA ASP A 58 0.31 -49.47 32.50
C ASP A 58 -0.02 -48.91 33.92
N ASP A 59 -1.30 -49.02 34.30
CA ASP A 59 -1.95 -49.02 35.64
C ASP A 59 -1.92 -47.82 36.62
N ASP A 60 -3.10 -47.18 36.72
CA ASP A 60 -3.85 -46.70 37.92
C ASP A 60 -3.28 -45.56 38.84
N PRO A 61 -4.08 -44.93 39.74
CA PRO A 61 -4.40 -43.50 39.66
C PRO A 61 -3.87 -42.68 40.84
N LEU A 62 -3.69 -41.37 40.64
CA LEU A 62 -3.89 -40.25 41.59
C LEU A 62 -2.97 -39.06 41.27
N PHE A 63 -3.48 -37.87 41.61
CA PHE A 63 -2.85 -36.56 41.69
C PHE A 63 -3.01 -35.60 40.50
N ALA A 64 -3.73 -34.53 40.84
CA ALA A 64 -3.86 -33.28 40.14
C ALA A 64 -2.51 -32.68 39.71
N ASN A 65 -2.49 -32.01 38.55
CA ASN A 65 -2.12 -30.59 38.49
C ASN A 65 -2.41 -30.00 37.11
N SER A 66 -3.03 -28.82 37.14
CA SER A 66 -3.26 -27.91 36.02
C SER A 66 -1.95 -27.54 35.31
N VAL A 67 -1.93 -27.64 33.98
CA VAL A 67 -0.93 -26.94 33.16
C VAL A 67 -1.67 -26.18 32.05
N GLN A 68 -1.81 -24.87 32.26
CA GLN A 68 -2.11 -23.89 31.22
C GLN A 68 -1.02 -23.99 30.15
N ASN A 69 -1.40 -24.39 28.93
CA ASN A 69 -0.50 -24.29 27.79
C ASN A 69 -0.76 -22.95 27.09
N ASN A 70 -0.09 -21.92 27.59
CA ASN A 70 0.03 -20.62 26.93
C ASN A 70 0.91 -20.79 25.69
N ASN A 71 0.29 -20.92 24.52
CA ASN A 71 1.01 -20.71 23.26
C ASN A 71 0.19 -19.79 22.36
N VAL A 72 0.15 -18.52 22.76
CA VAL A 72 -0.32 -17.41 21.92
C VAL A 72 0.90 -16.76 21.29
N ASN A 73 1.48 -17.41 20.29
CA ASN A 73 2.27 -16.68 19.29
C ASN A 73 1.31 -16.15 18.23
N SER A 74 0.47 -15.19 18.64
CA SER A 74 -0.24 -14.32 17.72
C SER A 74 0.68 -13.13 17.48
N PHE A 75 1.17 -12.97 16.26
CA PHE A 75 1.73 -11.68 15.83
C PHE A 75 0.56 -10.69 15.89
N THR A 76 0.44 -9.95 16.99
CA THR A 76 -0.43 -8.79 17.03
C THR A 76 0.13 -7.81 16.01
N ILE A 77 -0.54 -7.69 14.86
CA ILE A 77 -0.46 -6.45 14.11
C ILE A 77 -0.81 -5.36 15.11
N ASP A 78 0.02 -4.35 15.18
CA ASP A 78 -0.18 -3.25 16.11
C ASP A 78 -1.54 -2.62 15.78
N ILE A 79 -2.48 -2.66 16.72
CA ILE A 79 -3.86 -2.20 16.52
C ILE A 79 -3.86 -0.78 15.95
N GLU A 80 -2.88 0.04 16.31
CA GLU A 80 -2.71 1.39 15.79
C GLU A 80 -2.30 1.41 14.30
N GLU A 81 -1.46 0.47 13.85
CA GLU A 81 -1.10 0.36 12.43
C GLU A 81 -2.31 -0.06 11.60
N ASP A 82 -3.08 -1.05 12.06
CA ASP A 82 -4.31 -1.47 11.39
C ASP A 82 -5.33 -0.33 11.32
N GLU A 83 -5.53 0.41 12.42
CA GLU A 83 -6.41 1.59 12.43
C GLU A 83 -5.94 2.68 11.45
N LEU A 84 -4.63 2.92 11.36
CA LEU A 84 -4.02 3.89 10.45
C LEU A 84 -4.24 3.50 8.98
N LEU A 85 -4.03 2.23 8.64
CA LEU A 85 -4.20 1.69 7.29
C LEU A 85 -5.68 1.64 6.87
N ASN A 86 -6.57 1.28 7.78
CA ASN A 86 -8.01 1.30 7.55
C ASN A 86 -8.51 2.74 7.32
N LYS A 87 -8.06 3.69 8.16
CA LYS A 87 -8.36 5.11 7.96
C LYS A 87 -7.86 5.61 6.61
N LEU A 88 -6.63 5.27 6.22
CA LEU A 88 -6.09 5.63 4.92
C LEU A 88 -6.96 5.10 3.78
N THR A 89 -7.34 3.82 3.85
CA THR A 89 -8.17 3.18 2.83
C THR A 89 -9.48 3.95 2.65
N LYS A 90 -10.17 4.27 3.76
CA LYS A 90 -11.41 5.06 3.74
C LYS A 90 -11.23 6.49 3.22
N ASP A 91 -10.12 7.15 3.58
CA ASP A 91 -9.80 8.48 3.08
C ASP A 91 -9.62 8.47 1.55
N VAL A 92 -8.85 7.50 1.02
CA VAL A 92 -8.64 7.33 -0.42
C VAL A 92 -9.95 7.03 -1.14
N GLU A 93 -10.78 6.12 -0.63
CA GLU A 93 -12.10 5.84 -1.19
C GLU A 93 -13.01 7.07 -1.23
N THR A 94 -12.97 7.89 -0.17
CA THR A 94 -13.75 9.13 -0.10
C THR A 94 -13.32 10.10 -1.18
N ILE A 95 -12.01 10.27 -1.36
CA ILE A 95 -11.44 11.11 -2.43
C ILE A 95 -11.88 10.59 -3.80
N LEU A 96 -11.79 9.27 -4.03
CA LEU A 96 -12.15 8.63 -5.29
C LEU A 96 -13.64 8.78 -5.60
N LYS A 97 -14.53 8.54 -4.63
CA LYS A 97 -15.98 8.71 -4.78
C LYS A 97 -16.35 10.14 -5.18
N GLY A 98 -15.65 11.14 -4.63
CA GLY A 98 -15.86 12.55 -4.96
C GLY A 98 -15.24 12.98 -6.30
N SER A 99 -14.13 12.36 -6.71
CA SER A 99 -13.31 12.82 -7.84
C SER A 99 -13.62 12.08 -9.15
N LEU A 100 -13.77 10.75 -9.14
CA LEU A 100 -13.95 9.94 -10.35
C LEU A 100 -15.14 10.40 -11.22
N PRO A 101 -16.35 10.68 -10.67
CA PRO A 101 -17.48 11.20 -11.48
C PRO A 101 -17.22 12.48 -12.23
N ARG A 102 -16.19 13.24 -11.84
CA ARG A 102 -15.88 14.57 -12.39
C ARG A 102 -14.84 14.50 -13.50
N LEU A 103 -14.25 13.33 -13.75
CA LEU A 103 -13.31 13.07 -14.83
C LEU A 103 -14.08 12.63 -16.09
N SER A 104 -13.48 12.76 -17.27
CA SER A 104 -14.07 12.14 -18.47
C SER A 104 -14.06 10.61 -18.36
N PRO A 105 -14.91 9.91 -19.13
CA PRO A 105 -14.94 8.45 -19.14
C PRO A 105 -13.58 7.79 -19.40
N LEU A 106 -12.76 8.36 -20.30
CA LEU A 106 -11.44 7.82 -20.63
C LEU A 106 -10.49 7.93 -19.43
N CYS A 107 -10.44 9.11 -18.79
CA CYS A 107 -9.61 9.33 -17.61
C CYS A 107 -10.06 8.47 -16.42
N SER A 108 -11.37 8.39 -16.18
CA SER A 108 -11.93 7.57 -15.08
C SER A 108 -11.59 6.10 -15.32
N GLN A 109 -11.82 5.58 -16.53
CA GLN A 109 -11.53 4.19 -16.87
C GLN A 109 -10.05 3.87 -16.74
N TYR A 110 -9.16 4.74 -17.22
CA TYR A 110 -7.72 4.57 -17.08
C TYR A 110 -7.30 4.54 -15.61
N PHE A 111 -7.85 5.45 -14.81
CA PHE A 111 -7.51 5.51 -13.39
C PHE A 111 -8.10 4.34 -12.60
N GLU A 112 -9.31 3.88 -12.93
CA GLU A 112 -9.91 2.66 -12.37
C GLU A 112 -9.11 1.40 -12.73
N GLN A 113 -8.61 1.29 -13.97
CA GLN A 113 -7.71 0.19 -14.36
C GLN A 113 -6.41 0.21 -13.55
N PHE A 114 -5.85 1.39 -13.32
CA PHE A 114 -4.70 1.54 -12.42
C PHE A 114 -5.04 1.07 -11.00
N LEU A 115 -6.19 1.47 -10.45
CA LEU A 115 -6.59 1.12 -9.09
C LEU A 115 -6.95 -0.37 -8.94
N HIS A 116 -7.35 -1.02 -10.03
CA HIS A 116 -7.70 -2.44 -10.03
C HIS A 116 -6.55 -3.34 -9.55
N GLN A 117 -5.29 -2.99 -9.86
CA GLN A 117 -4.12 -3.74 -9.38
C GLN A 117 -3.92 -3.66 -7.86
N TYR A 118 -4.66 -2.78 -7.19
CA TYR A 118 -4.70 -2.65 -5.73
C TYR A 118 -6.04 -3.10 -5.15
N HIS A 119 -6.77 -3.96 -5.86
CA HIS A 119 -8.04 -4.55 -5.40
C HIS A 119 -9.20 -3.54 -5.29
N PHE A 120 -9.16 -2.43 -6.02
CA PHE A 120 -10.29 -1.52 -6.15
C PHE A 120 -11.41 -2.12 -7.01
N ASP A 121 -12.62 -2.18 -6.45
CA ASP A 121 -13.87 -2.51 -7.13
C ASP A 121 -14.45 -1.22 -7.73
N LYS A 122 -14.51 -1.16 -9.06
CA LYS A 122 -15.00 0.00 -9.80
C LYS A 122 -16.52 0.23 -9.62
N ASP A 123 -17.28 -0.84 -9.42
CA ASP A 123 -18.74 -0.80 -9.36
C ASP A 123 -19.19 -0.31 -7.99
N GLN A 124 -18.50 -0.75 -6.93
CA GLN A 124 -18.74 -0.33 -5.55
C GLN A 124 -17.92 0.90 -5.13
N ARG A 125 -16.86 1.24 -5.87
CA ARG A 125 -15.89 2.30 -5.59
C ARG A 125 -15.23 2.19 -4.22
N VAL A 126 -14.84 0.97 -3.87
CA VAL A 126 -14.17 0.63 -2.62
C VAL A 126 -13.03 -0.33 -2.90
N PHE A 127 -12.06 -0.40 -2.00
CA PHE A 127 -11.08 -1.46 -2.04
C PHE A 127 -11.65 -2.72 -1.40
N THR A 128 -11.57 -3.84 -2.10
CA THR A 128 -12.02 -5.15 -1.58
C THR A 128 -11.06 -5.72 -0.51
N GLN A 129 -9.88 -5.12 -0.38
CA GLN A 129 -8.88 -5.39 0.65
C GLN A 129 -8.33 -4.05 1.14
N GLU A 130 -8.02 -3.95 2.43
CA GLU A 130 -7.38 -2.75 2.98
C GLU A 130 -6.00 -2.52 2.34
N LEU A 131 -5.62 -1.25 2.17
CA LEU A 131 -4.30 -0.89 1.65
C LEU A 131 -3.22 -1.27 2.68
N ALA A 132 -2.61 -2.45 2.49
CA ALA A 132 -1.63 -2.98 3.41
C ALA A 132 -0.27 -2.23 3.35
N ALA A 133 0.46 -2.24 4.47
CA ALA A 133 1.78 -1.60 4.60
C ALA A 133 2.78 -2.01 3.51
N ASN A 134 2.78 -3.30 3.13
CA ASN A 134 3.68 -3.85 2.13
C ASN A 134 3.44 -3.34 0.70
N ILE A 135 2.23 -2.85 0.38
CA ILE A 135 1.90 -2.32 -0.96
C ILE A 135 1.93 -0.80 -1.03
N LEU A 136 1.87 -0.11 0.11
CA LEU A 136 1.74 1.35 0.19
C LEU A 136 2.89 2.11 -0.49
N TYR A 137 4.13 1.63 -0.35
CA TYR A 137 5.27 2.27 -1.01
C TYR A 137 5.14 2.23 -2.55
N ASN A 138 4.81 1.06 -3.10
CA ASN A 138 4.62 0.91 -4.54
C ASN A 138 3.39 1.69 -5.03
N PHE A 139 2.32 1.74 -4.22
CA PHE A 139 1.15 2.55 -4.50
C PHE A 139 1.50 4.05 -4.61
N ASP A 140 2.23 4.59 -3.64
CA ASP A 140 2.71 5.98 -3.63
C ASP A 140 3.58 6.31 -4.86
N GLN A 141 4.56 5.46 -5.16
CA GLN A 141 5.46 5.68 -6.30
C GLN A 141 4.71 5.66 -7.63
N ASN A 142 3.76 4.72 -7.80
CA ASN A 142 2.98 4.65 -9.02
C ASN A 142 2.01 5.83 -9.17
N LEU A 143 1.39 6.29 -8.08
CA LEU A 143 0.57 7.52 -8.07
C LEU A 143 1.40 8.75 -8.45
N LYS A 144 2.64 8.86 -7.96
CA LYS A 144 3.57 9.94 -8.35
C LYS A 144 3.93 9.85 -9.84
N GLY A 145 4.17 8.65 -10.36
CA GLY A 145 4.39 8.41 -11.79
C GLY A 145 3.18 8.85 -12.63
N LEU A 146 1.97 8.51 -12.19
CA LEU A 146 0.71 8.95 -12.81
C LEU A 146 0.55 10.46 -12.81
N LEU A 147 0.85 11.13 -11.70
CA LEU A 147 0.79 12.59 -11.60
C LEU A 147 1.77 13.25 -12.57
N MET A 148 2.98 12.68 -12.70
CA MET A 148 3.97 13.17 -13.65
C MET A 148 3.52 12.93 -15.10
N ALA A 149 2.95 11.77 -15.39
CA ALA A 149 2.36 11.46 -16.69
C ALA A 149 1.21 12.42 -17.03
N ALA A 150 0.33 12.72 -16.08
CA ALA A 150 -0.79 13.65 -16.23
C ALA A 150 -0.35 15.06 -16.63
N LYS A 151 0.92 15.43 -16.37
CA LYS A 151 1.54 16.69 -16.83
C LYS A 151 2.29 16.54 -18.15
N ALA A 152 2.91 15.38 -18.39
CA ALA A 152 3.72 15.12 -19.59
C ALA A 152 2.87 14.98 -20.86
N TYR A 153 1.72 14.30 -20.80
CA TYR A 153 0.78 14.17 -21.94
C TYR A 153 0.26 15.51 -22.48
N PRO A 154 -0.24 16.43 -21.63
CA PRO A 154 -0.57 17.79 -22.04
C PRO A 154 0.60 18.53 -22.68
N ALA A 155 1.81 18.39 -22.11
CA ALA A 155 3.01 19.03 -22.61
C ALA A 155 3.38 18.53 -24.01
N ALA A 156 3.24 17.22 -24.26
CA ALA A 156 3.42 16.63 -25.59
C ALA A 156 2.46 17.22 -26.63
N LEU A 157 1.18 17.36 -26.29
CA LEU A 157 0.18 17.99 -27.16
C LEU A 157 0.50 19.45 -27.48
N LYS A 158 1.17 20.16 -26.57
CA LYS A 158 1.61 21.55 -26.74
C LYS A 158 2.97 21.67 -27.44
N GLY A 159 3.62 20.55 -27.77
CA GLY A 159 4.95 20.53 -28.40
C GLY A 159 6.11 20.83 -27.45
N ASP A 160 5.90 20.76 -26.13
CA ASP A 160 6.96 20.99 -25.14
C ASP A 160 7.85 19.74 -24.98
N LEU A 161 8.80 19.62 -25.90
CA LEU A 161 9.72 18.49 -25.96
C LEU A 161 10.64 18.40 -24.73
N ALA A 162 10.92 19.51 -24.04
CA ALA A 162 11.81 19.52 -22.89
C ALA A 162 11.16 18.80 -21.69
N VAL A 163 9.88 19.08 -21.44
CA VAL A 163 9.10 18.41 -20.39
C VAL A 163 8.94 16.92 -20.70
N VAL A 164 8.59 16.57 -21.93
CA VAL A 164 8.42 15.15 -22.34
C VAL A 164 9.73 14.38 -22.22
N LYS A 165 10.85 14.93 -22.70
CA LYS A 165 12.18 14.28 -22.56
C LYS A 165 12.60 14.11 -21.11
N LYS A 166 12.35 15.11 -20.26
CA LYS A 166 12.63 15.01 -18.82
C LYS A 166 11.81 13.88 -18.19
N PHE A 167 10.52 13.84 -18.49
CA PHE A 167 9.62 12.79 -17.99
C PHE A 167 10.07 11.39 -18.43
N LEU A 168 10.32 11.16 -19.72
CA LEU A 168 10.72 9.85 -20.24
C LEU A 168 12.10 9.38 -19.75
N ARG A 169 12.99 10.29 -19.35
CA ARG A 169 14.25 9.92 -18.67
C ARG A 169 14.02 9.43 -17.25
N GLN A 170 13.02 10.00 -16.55
CA GLN A 170 12.69 9.63 -15.18
C GLN A 170 11.78 8.40 -15.12
N HIS A 171 10.94 8.22 -16.14
CA HIS A 171 9.90 7.19 -16.24
C HIS A 171 9.93 6.55 -17.63
N PRO A 172 11.00 5.79 -17.97
CA PRO A 172 11.17 5.21 -19.30
C PRO A 172 10.08 4.20 -19.65
N ASP A 173 9.48 3.56 -18.64
CA ASP A 173 8.38 2.62 -18.77
C ASP A 173 7.07 3.25 -19.29
N TYR A 174 6.95 4.58 -19.25
CA TYR A 174 5.78 5.30 -19.77
C TYR A 174 5.87 5.63 -21.26
N LYS A 175 7.00 5.34 -21.93
CA LYS A 175 7.18 5.64 -23.36
C LYS A 175 6.09 4.98 -24.23
N ASP A 176 5.86 3.69 -23.99
CA ASP A 176 4.97 2.87 -24.81
C ASP A 176 3.63 2.57 -24.10
N LYS A 177 3.41 3.12 -22.90
CA LYS A 177 2.14 3.00 -22.17
C LYS A 177 1.12 3.98 -22.73
N SER A 178 -0.13 3.53 -22.79
CA SER A 178 -1.25 4.45 -23.01
C SER A 178 -1.35 5.45 -21.85
N GLY A 179 -1.68 6.68 -22.15
CA GLY A 179 -2.00 7.74 -21.19
C GLY A 179 -3.47 7.81 -20.86
N PHE A 180 -3.81 8.75 -19.96
CA PHE A 180 -5.17 8.98 -19.45
C PHE A 180 -6.22 9.24 -20.54
N TRP A 181 -5.80 9.71 -21.71
CA TRP A 181 -6.68 10.02 -22.84
C TRP A 181 -6.55 9.04 -24.02
N GLY A 182 -5.99 7.85 -23.79
CA GLY A 182 -5.76 6.87 -24.85
C GLY A 182 -4.63 7.25 -25.82
N THR A 183 -3.81 8.23 -25.44
CA THR A 183 -2.66 8.71 -26.24
C THR A 183 -1.36 8.12 -25.68
N THR A 184 -0.38 7.84 -26.53
CA THR A 184 0.98 7.43 -26.14
C THR A 184 1.95 8.60 -26.34
N LEU A 185 3.08 8.63 -25.64
CA LEU A 185 4.11 9.67 -25.79
C LEU A 185 5.10 9.43 -26.96
N LEU A 186 4.78 8.50 -27.87
CA LEU A 186 5.55 8.15 -29.06
C LEU A 186 5.53 9.24 -30.15
#